data_AF-A0A6J7EYD0-F1
#
_entry.id   AF-A0A6J7EYD0-F1
#
_cell.length_a   1.000
_cell.length_b   1.000
_cell.length_c   1.000
_cell.angle_alpha   90.00
_cell.angle_beta   90.00
_cell.angle_gamma   90.00
#
_symmetry.space_group_name_H-M   'P 1'
#
loop_
_entity.id
_entity.type
_entity.pdbx_description
1 polymer ?
#
loop_
_entity_poly.entity_id
_entity_poly.type
_entity_poly.pdbx_seq_one_letter_code
_entity_poly.pdbx_strand_id
1 'polypeptide(L)'
;MIAEPGTTIQGYDEGKWADNPTLGYTDLDVSTAIEVFAAVRKSSYQLILRLTEEQLQNSGTHTESGEYSVKKWLETYTNHPKDHAAQIRG
;
A
#
# COMPACT_ATOMS: atom_id res chain seq x y z
N MET A 1 1.03 11.59 -6.52
CA MET A 1 1.54 11.09 -7.82
C MET A 1 0.51 11.20 -8.95
N ILE A 2 -0.69 10.62 -8.86
CA ILE A 2 -1.67 10.67 -9.97
C ILE A 2 -2.24 12.09 -10.17
N ALA A 3 -2.78 12.68 -9.10
CA ALA A 3 -3.30 14.05 -9.13
C ALA A 3 -2.20 15.10 -8.91
N GLU A 4 -1.21 14.76 -8.07
CA GLU A 4 -0.09 15.65 -7.71
C GLU A 4 1.24 14.89 -7.89
N PRO A 5 1.84 14.90 -9.10
CA PRO A 5 3.19 14.40 -9.34
C PRO A 5 4.24 15.23 -8.59
N GLY A 6 5.39 14.62 -8.25
CA GLY A 6 6.49 15.28 -7.54
C GLY A 6 6.31 15.39 -6.02
N THR A 7 5.21 14.87 -5.47
CA THR A 7 4.94 14.91 -4.02
C THR A 7 5.88 14.01 -3.21
N THR A 8 6.14 14.38 -1.96
CA THR A 8 6.87 13.54 -0.99
C THR A 8 5.95 12.46 -0.44
N ILE A 9 6.42 11.21 -0.47
CA ILE A 9 5.75 10.08 0.15
C ILE A 9 6.49 9.77 1.45
N GLN A 10 5.78 9.93 2.56
CA GLN A 10 6.36 9.78 3.89
C GLN A 10 6.45 8.30 4.26
N GLY A 11 7.67 7.83 4.51
CA GLY A 11 7.92 6.53 5.14
C GLY A 11 7.52 6.54 6.62
N TYR A 12 7.25 5.36 7.15
CA TYR A 12 6.90 5.15 8.55
C TYR A 12 7.47 3.81 9.04
N ASP A 13 7.61 3.69 10.36
CA ASP A 13 8.15 2.50 11.02
C ASP A 13 7.04 1.46 11.23
N GLU A 14 6.98 0.45 10.36
CA GLU A 14 5.97 -0.61 10.40
C GLU A 14 6.02 -1.42 11.71
N GLY A 15 7.21 -1.64 12.27
CA GLY A 15 7.40 -2.34 13.53
C GLY A 15 6.77 -1.59 14.70
N LYS A 16 7.01 -0.28 14.79
CA LYS A 16 6.35 0.56 15.81
C LYS A 16 4.83 0.61 15.69
N TRP A 17 4.28 0.48 14.48
CA TRP A 17 2.84 0.38 14.31
C TRP A 17 2.34 -0.97 14.84
N ALA A 18 2.95 -2.07 14.41
CA ALA A 18 2.60 -3.42 14.86
C ALA A 18 2.69 -3.58 16.39
N ASP A 19 3.70 -2.98 17.02
CA ASP A 19 3.96 -3.07 18.46
C ASP A 19 3.12 -2.10 19.32
N ASN A 20 2.37 -1.16 18.71
CA ASN A 20 1.60 -0.19 19.47
C ASN A 20 0.29 -0.82 19.98
N PRO A 21 0.12 -0.97 21.32
CA PRO A 21 -1.06 -1.64 21.87
C PRO A 21 -2.36 -0.86 21.62
N THR A 22 -2.29 0.45 21.40
CA THR A 22 -3.48 1.26 21.09
C THR A 22 -4.05 0.93 19.71
N LEU A 23 -3.21 0.43 18.79
CA LEU A 23 -3.64 0.06 17.43
C LEU A 23 -4.25 -1.34 17.36
N GLY A 24 -4.12 -2.14 18.43
CA GLY A 24 -4.89 -3.36 18.64
C GLY A 24 -4.59 -4.51 17.69
N TYR A 25 -3.43 -4.52 17.02
CA TYR A 25 -3.06 -5.58 16.06
C TYR A 25 -3.05 -6.99 16.65
N THR A 26 -2.77 -7.13 17.95
CA THR A 26 -2.74 -8.43 18.66
C THR A 26 -4.07 -8.80 19.33
N ASP A 27 -4.94 -7.82 19.57
CA ASP A 27 -6.06 -7.95 20.51
C ASP A 27 -7.43 -7.87 19.83
N LEU A 28 -7.52 -7.18 18.69
CA LEU A 28 -8.77 -6.99 17.96
C LEU A 28 -9.06 -8.13 16.99
N ASP A 29 -10.34 -8.35 16.71
CA ASP A 29 -10.76 -9.35 15.73
C ASP A 29 -10.31 -8.98 14.31
N VAL A 30 -9.69 -9.96 13.63
CA VAL A 30 -9.09 -9.76 12.31
C VAL A 30 -10.12 -9.46 11.21
N SER A 31 -11.40 -9.79 11.40
CA SER A 31 -12.44 -9.60 10.37
C SER A 31 -12.55 -8.14 9.92
N THR A 32 -12.47 -7.19 10.85
CA THR A 32 -12.55 -5.76 10.52
C THR A 32 -11.39 -5.33 9.63
N ALA A 33 -10.17 -5.81 9.91
CA ALA A 33 -9.00 -5.54 9.08
C ALA A 33 -9.13 -6.16 7.68
N ILE A 34 -9.69 -7.37 7.59
CA ILE A 34 -9.95 -8.05 6.31
C ILE A 34 -10.98 -7.28 5.47
N GLU A 35 -12.06 -6.79 6.09
CA GLU A 35 -13.08 -5.98 5.41
C GLU A 35 -12.49 -4.67 4.87
N VAL A 36 -11.70 -3.96 5.67
CA VAL A 36 -10.99 -2.75 5.24
C VAL A 36 -10.05 -3.07 4.07
N PHE A 37 -9.26 -4.15 4.18
CA PHE A 37 -8.36 -4.58 3.12
C PHE A 37 -9.12 -4.86 1.81
N ALA A 38 -10.22 -5.61 1.87
CA ALA A 38 -11.05 -5.90 0.70
C ALA A 38 -11.63 -4.63 0.06
N ALA A 39 -12.13 -3.70 0.88
CA ALA A 39 -12.69 -2.43 0.40
C ALA A 39 -11.63 -1.56 -0.30
N VAL A 40 -10.44 -1.42 0.31
CA VAL A 40 -9.33 -0.67 -0.27
C VAL A 40 -8.86 -1.30 -1.58
N ARG A 41 -8.71 -2.63 -1.65
CA ARG A 41 -8.32 -3.33 -2.89
C ARG A 41 -9.35 -3.12 -4.00
N LYS A 42 -10.64 -3.18 -3.68
CA LYS A 42 -11.71 -2.90 -4.65
C LYS A 42 -11.64 -1.47 -5.17
N SER A 43 -11.43 -0.48 -4.28
CA SER A 43 -11.30 0.93 -4.67
C SER A 43 -10.08 1.16 -5.57
N SER A 44 -8.93 0.62 -5.19
CA SER A 44 -7.69 0.68 -5.99
C SER A 44 -7.87 0.05 -7.37
N TYR A 45 -8.56 -1.09 -7.48
CA TYR A 45 -8.85 -1.71 -8.77
C TYR A 45 -9.67 -0.79 -9.69
N GLN A 46 -10.72 -0.14 -9.16
CA GLN A 46 -11.53 0.81 -9.95
C GLN A 46 -10.75 2.06 -10.35
N LEU A 47 -9.78 2.51 -9.53
CA LEU A 47 -8.84 3.56 -9.92
C LEU A 47 -7.95 3.10 -11.07
N ILE A 48 -7.36 1.91 -10.98
CA ILE A 48 -6.42 1.36 -11.98
C ILE A 48 -7.07 1.24 -13.35
N LEU A 49 -8.34 0.81 -13.43
CA LEU A 49 -9.09 0.72 -14.69
C LEU A 49 -9.26 2.05 -15.42
N ARG A 50 -9.04 3.19 -14.75
CA ARG A 50 -9.18 4.54 -15.30
C ARG A 50 -7.83 5.22 -15.57
N LEU A 51 -6.72 4.57 -15.24
CA LEU A 51 -5.39 5.13 -15.49
C LEU A 51 -5.06 5.10 -16.97
N THR A 52 -4.42 6.18 -17.45
CA THR A 52 -3.75 6.17 -18.75
C THR A 52 -2.34 5.60 -18.61
N GLU A 53 -1.76 5.13 -19.72
CA GLU A 53 -0.37 4.64 -19.72
C GLU A 53 0.64 5.74 -19.34
N GLU A 54 0.38 6.99 -19.72
CA GLU A 54 1.21 8.14 -19.36
C GLU A 54 1.26 8.36 -17.85
N GLN A 55 0.11 8.23 -17.16
CA GLN A 55 0.04 8.38 -15.70
C GLN A 55 0.84 7.32 -14.94
N LEU A 56 1.20 6.19 -15.57
CA LEU A 56 2.08 5.20 -14.97
C LEU A 56 3.49 5.75 -14.71
N GLN A 57 3.91 6.77 -15.49
CA GLN A 57 5.20 7.45 -15.33
C GLN A 57 5.19 8.54 -14.26
N ASN A 58 4.01 8.95 -13.77
CA ASN A 58 3.96 9.92 -12.67
C ASN A 58 4.68 9.35 -11.45
N SER A 59 5.56 10.16 -10.85
CA SER A 59 6.32 9.78 -9.67
C SER A 59 6.20 10.80 -8.55
N GLY A 60 6.59 10.37 -7.36
CA GLY A 60 6.92 11.20 -6.21
C GLY A 60 8.21 10.70 -5.58
N THR A 61 8.61 11.28 -4.45
CA THR A 61 9.83 10.88 -3.75
C THR A 61 9.49 10.25 -2.41
N HIS A 62 9.71 8.95 -2.28
CA HIS A 62 9.62 8.24 -1.01
C HIS A 62 10.83 8.58 -0.14
N THR A 63 10.60 8.97 1.12
CA THR A 63 11.68 9.38 2.03
C THR A 63 12.71 8.29 2.30
N GLU A 64 12.36 7.02 2.07
CA GLU A 64 13.24 5.87 2.32
C GLU A 64 13.74 5.18 1.04
N SER A 65 12.98 5.27 -0.06
CA SER A 65 13.24 4.49 -1.27
C SER A 65 13.60 5.36 -2.48
N GLY A 66 13.64 6.68 -2.31
CA GLY A 66 13.87 7.64 -3.39
C GLY A 66 12.68 7.74 -4.34
N GLU A 67 12.95 7.90 -5.62
CA GLU A 67 11.89 8.03 -6.62
C GLU A 67 10.96 6.80 -6.62
N TYR A 68 9.66 7.07 -6.59
CA TYR A 68 8.61 6.07 -6.56
C TYR A 68 7.53 6.44 -7.57
N SER A 69 7.30 5.60 -8.57
CA SER A 69 6.31 5.83 -9.64
C SER A 69 5.01 5.09 -9.39
N VAL A 70 3.94 5.51 -10.07
CA VAL A 70 2.67 4.77 -10.10
C VAL A 70 2.88 3.35 -10.64
N LYS A 71 3.71 3.17 -11.67
CA LYS A 71 4.11 1.84 -12.15
C LYS A 71 4.75 1.00 -11.04
N LYS A 72 5.72 1.56 -10.32
CA LYS A 72 6.42 0.86 -9.25
C LYS A 72 5.47 0.50 -8.10
N TRP A 73 4.55 1.39 -7.77
CA TRP A 73 3.46 1.10 -6.83
C TRP A 73 2.64 -0.13 -7.24
N LEU A 74 2.21 -0.21 -8.50
CA LEU A 74 1.45 -1.35 -9.00
C LEU A 74 2.23 -2.67 -8.93
N GLU A 75 3.49 -2.65 -9.34
CA GLU A 75 4.36 -3.83 -9.32
C GLU A 75 4.58 -4.32 -7.88
N THR A 76 4.93 -3.42 -6.95
CA THR A 76 5.15 -3.75 -5.54
C THR A 76 3.87 -4.29 -4.89
N TYR A 77 2.76 -3.56 -4.98
CA TYR A 77 1.52 -3.89 -4.25
C TYR A 77 0.68 -5.00 -4.90
N THR A 78 1.08 -5.50 -6.06
CA THR A 78 0.52 -6.74 -6.63
C THR A 78 1.09 -7.99 -5.95
N ASN A 79 2.36 -7.95 -5.54
CA ASN A 79 3.04 -9.07 -4.91
C ASN A 79 2.94 -9.03 -3.38
N HIS A 80 2.98 -7.84 -2.79
CA HIS A 80 3.05 -7.65 -1.33
C HIS A 80 2.01 -8.47 -0.51
N PRO A 81 0.72 -8.52 -0.86
CA PRO A 81 -0.24 -9.33 -0.09
C PRO A 81 0.00 -10.83 -0.23
N LYS A 82 0.56 -11.29 -1.34
CA LYS A 82 0.90 -12.70 -1.56
C LYS A 82 2.08 -13.11 -0.69
N ASP A 83 3.07 -12.24 -0.57
CA ASP A 83 4.25 -12.46 0.26
C ASP A 83 3.85 -12.59 1.73
N HIS A 84 2.98 -11.70 2.23
CA HIS A 84 2.43 -11.82 3.58
C HIS A 84 1.55 -13.05 3.77
N ALA A 85 0.72 -13.40 2.79
CA ALA A 85 -0.07 -14.63 2.87
C ALA A 85 0.82 -15.88 2.93
N ALA A 86 1.97 -15.88 2.26
CA ALA A 86 2.96 -16.95 2.37
C ALA A 86 3.61 -16.98 3.76
N GLN A 87 4.02 -15.83 4.31
CA GLN A 87 4.56 -15.72 5.67
C GLN A 87 3.61 -16.28 6.74
N ILE A 88 2.30 -16.04 6.60
CA ILE A 88 1.27 -16.55 7.52
C ILE A 88 1.13 -18.08 7.43
N ARG A 89 1.30 -18.65 6.23
CA ARG A 89 1.12 -20.09 6.01
C ARG A 89 2.28 -20.93 6.53
N GLY A 90 3.47 -20.35 6.66
CA GLY A 90 4.71 -21.06 7.00
C GLY A 90 5.36 -21.70 5.79
#